data_AF-W0V470-F1
#
_entry.id   AF-W0V470-F1
#
_cell.length_a   1.000
_cell.length_b   1.000
_cell.length_c   1.000
_cell.angle_alpha   90.00
_cell.angle_beta   90.00
_cell.angle_gamma   90.00
#
_symmetry.space_group_name_H-M   'P 1'
#
loop_
_entity.id
_entity.type
_entity.pdbx_description
1 polymer ?
#
loop_
_entity_poly.entity_id
_entity_poly.type
_entity_poly.pdbx_seq_one_letter_code
_entity_poly.pdbx_strand_id
1 'polypeptide(L)'
;MSNFTLEVSKPKSAEDFESYCLHVYCVVFSDALPSNNGRSGQAQGGVDLFVHDKNAGRIGIQCKRYWESALTKAMIDNEIKEADQRGWQMVQLIIATTLLADSPLEQYIQKISDMREAQGKFKVKIEFWPNICSHINSHPSLQKIYSPNSPNGMFTEIRDRFDETQAMQHKILQGVETLKRGPLHAAGRLEPSSANGIEMLPLLKEKYARYLKSNILSIKFLQKADRCMLEMTVEEHIAGYLTNEITTRTDLGFVAGGSDDGYYFSPQRSVLENSIRFLDDSDEISIINCTDIFTHEAATFIDAYWREHGAPPP
;
A
#
# COMPACT_ATOMS: atom_id res chain seq x y z
N MET A 1 -16.13 11.77 20.08
CA MET A 1 -15.10 10.90 19.47
C MET A 1 -15.51 10.70 18.02
N SER A 2 -14.93 11.47 17.11
CA SER A 2 -15.19 11.35 15.67
C SER A 2 -14.40 10.15 15.13
N ASN A 3 -15.09 9.08 14.78
CA ASN A 3 -14.51 7.95 14.05
C ASN A 3 -14.00 8.46 12.69
N PHE A 4 -12.67 8.60 12.56
CA PHE A 4 -12.02 8.77 11.26
C PHE A 4 -12.27 7.50 10.45
N THR A 5 -13.30 7.52 9.60
CA THR A 5 -13.52 6.48 8.60
C THR A 5 -12.85 7.00 7.33
N LEU A 6 -11.66 6.49 7.00
CA LEU A 6 -11.01 6.85 5.74
C LEU A 6 -11.93 6.46 4.58
N GLU A 7 -12.27 7.46 3.77
CA GLU A 7 -13.29 7.36 2.74
C GLU A 7 -12.75 6.57 1.54
N VAL A 8 -13.37 5.43 1.24
CA VAL A 8 -13.11 4.67 0.03
C VAL A 8 -13.40 5.58 -1.18
N SER A 9 -12.41 5.75 -2.05
CA SER A 9 -12.55 6.64 -3.21
C SER A 9 -13.61 6.12 -4.18
N LYS A 10 -14.55 6.98 -4.57
CA LYS A 10 -15.58 6.65 -5.56
C LYS A 10 -14.96 6.44 -6.95
N PRO A 11 -15.51 5.52 -7.76
CA PRO A 11 -15.07 5.28 -9.14
C PRO A 11 -15.27 6.50 -10.04
N LYS A 12 -14.31 6.74 -10.94
CA LYS A 12 -14.26 7.95 -11.79
C LYS A 12 -15.14 7.84 -13.03
N SER A 13 -15.39 6.64 -13.53
CA SER A 13 -16.25 6.35 -14.68
C SER A 13 -17.23 5.19 -14.40
N ALA A 14 -18.21 4.97 -15.29
CA ALA A 14 -19.14 3.83 -15.17
C ALA A 14 -18.41 2.49 -15.37
N GLU A 15 -17.48 2.43 -16.32
CA GLU A 15 -16.61 1.29 -16.59
C GLU A 15 -15.68 1.00 -15.39
N ASP A 16 -15.18 2.05 -14.74
CA ASP A 16 -14.42 1.91 -13.49
C ASP A 16 -15.29 1.30 -12.40
N PHE A 17 -16.56 1.69 -12.31
CA PHE A 17 -17.49 1.16 -11.31
C PHE A 17 -17.85 -0.30 -11.57
N GLU A 18 -18.05 -0.70 -12.83
CA GLU A 18 -18.22 -2.11 -13.20
C GLU A 18 -17.00 -2.94 -12.80
N SER A 19 -15.80 -2.44 -13.12
CA SER A 19 -14.53 -3.08 -12.72
C SER A 19 -14.41 -3.16 -11.19
N TYR A 20 -14.85 -2.12 -10.49
CA TYR A 20 -14.91 -2.05 -9.03
C TYR A 20 -15.79 -3.15 -8.45
N CYS A 21 -17.03 -3.23 -8.92
CA CYS A 21 -18.01 -4.22 -8.51
C CYS A 21 -17.54 -5.63 -8.83
N LEU A 22 -16.95 -5.87 -10.00
CA LEU A 22 -16.42 -7.18 -10.38
C LEU A 22 -15.42 -7.69 -9.34
N HIS A 23 -14.46 -6.84 -8.98
CA HIS A 23 -13.42 -7.22 -8.02
C HIS A 23 -13.98 -7.41 -6.61
N VAL A 24 -14.83 -6.49 -6.14
CA VAL A 24 -15.44 -6.58 -4.81
C VAL A 24 -16.29 -7.84 -4.69
N TYR A 25 -17.21 -8.08 -5.63
CA TYR A 25 -18.12 -9.20 -5.54
C TYR A 25 -17.45 -10.55 -5.82
N CYS A 26 -16.40 -10.59 -6.64
CA CYS A 26 -15.54 -11.77 -6.78
C CYS A 26 -15.00 -12.24 -5.42
N VAL A 27 -14.50 -11.30 -4.61
CA VAL A 27 -13.99 -11.60 -3.26
C VAL A 27 -15.13 -11.93 -2.29
N VAL A 28 -16.19 -11.13 -2.25
CA VAL A 28 -17.34 -11.32 -1.35
C VAL A 28 -17.99 -12.69 -1.53
N PHE A 29 -18.14 -13.16 -2.77
CA PHE A 29 -18.75 -14.46 -3.07
C PHE A 29 -17.73 -15.60 -3.20
N SER A 30 -16.43 -15.31 -3.01
CA SER A 30 -15.34 -16.29 -3.19
C SER A 30 -15.39 -17.01 -4.55
N ASP A 31 -15.75 -16.28 -5.60
CA ASP A 31 -15.82 -16.78 -6.96
C ASP A 31 -14.47 -16.64 -7.65
N ALA A 32 -13.95 -17.72 -8.21
CA ALA A 32 -12.65 -17.74 -8.88
C ALA A 32 -12.73 -17.31 -10.35
N LEU A 33 -13.93 -17.26 -10.94
CA LEU A 33 -14.13 -17.00 -12.37
C LEU A 33 -15.27 -15.99 -12.61
N PRO A 34 -15.16 -14.76 -12.07
CA PRO A 34 -16.16 -13.73 -12.33
C PRO A 34 -16.14 -13.33 -13.81
N SER A 35 -17.30 -13.02 -14.39
CA SER A 35 -17.40 -12.72 -15.82
C SER A 35 -18.19 -11.44 -16.09
N ASN A 36 -17.62 -10.54 -16.90
CA ASN A 36 -18.35 -9.42 -17.49
C ASN A 36 -19.34 -9.95 -18.53
N ASN A 37 -20.57 -9.44 -18.49
CA ASN A 37 -21.58 -9.74 -19.48
C ASN A 37 -21.46 -8.75 -20.65
N GLY A 38 -20.52 -9.01 -21.56
CA GLY A 38 -20.32 -8.21 -22.78
C GLY A 38 -19.55 -6.89 -22.57
N ARG A 39 -19.52 -6.05 -23.60
CA ARG A 39 -18.87 -4.72 -23.60
C ARG A 39 -19.92 -3.60 -23.47
N SER A 40 -19.50 -2.46 -22.90
CA SER A 40 -20.28 -1.21 -22.88
C SER A 40 -20.89 -0.90 -24.26
N GLY A 41 -22.21 -0.71 -24.30
CA GLY A 41 -22.97 -0.44 -25.52
C GLY A 41 -23.61 -1.67 -26.19
N GLN A 42 -23.38 -2.89 -25.71
CA GLN A 42 -24.17 -4.06 -26.10
C GLN A 42 -25.43 -4.19 -25.25
N ALA A 43 -26.46 -4.88 -25.75
CA ALA A 43 -27.64 -5.19 -24.95
C ALA A 43 -27.28 -6.24 -23.87
N GLN A 44 -26.93 -5.77 -22.68
CA GLN A 44 -26.51 -6.60 -21.54
C GLN A 44 -27.71 -7.20 -20.77
N GLY A 45 -28.93 -6.74 -21.08
CA GLY A 45 -30.17 -7.33 -20.58
C GLY A 45 -30.32 -7.22 -19.08
N GLY A 46 -30.09 -6.01 -18.54
CA GLY A 46 -30.23 -5.71 -17.11
C GLY A 46 -29.26 -6.42 -16.16
N VAL A 47 -28.16 -6.99 -16.69
CA VAL A 47 -27.07 -7.57 -15.87
C VAL A 47 -25.72 -7.25 -16.51
N ASP A 48 -24.85 -6.54 -15.79
CA ASP A 48 -23.51 -6.17 -16.28
C ASP A 48 -22.47 -7.25 -15.95
N LEU A 49 -22.61 -7.93 -14.81
CA LEU A 49 -21.63 -8.91 -14.31
C LEU A 49 -22.34 -10.15 -13.77
N PHE A 50 -21.65 -11.29 -13.83
CA PHE A 50 -22.04 -12.50 -13.13
C PHE A 50 -20.95 -12.96 -12.17
N VAL A 51 -21.40 -13.38 -10.99
CA VAL A 51 -20.61 -14.08 -9.98
C VAL A 51 -21.36 -15.33 -9.53
N HIS A 52 -20.63 -16.30 -9.00
CA HIS A 52 -21.18 -17.54 -8.49
C HIS A 52 -20.95 -17.68 -6.99
N ASP A 53 -22.03 -17.67 -6.21
CA ASP A 53 -21.98 -18.06 -4.81
C ASP A 53 -22.03 -19.58 -4.71
N LYS A 54 -21.10 -20.18 -3.97
CA LYS A 54 -20.98 -21.64 -3.84
C LYS A 54 -22.21 -22.33 -3.25
N ASN A 55 -22.98 -21.61 -2.43
CA ASN A 55 -24.13 -22.13 -1.70
C ASN A 55 -25.46 -21.74 -2.36
N ALA A 56 -25.54 -20.55 -2.96
CA ALA A 56 -26.77 -20.01 -3.53
C ALA A 56 -26.86 -20.21 -5.06
N GLY A 57 -25.74 -20.19 -5.78
CA GLY A 57 -25.69 -20.29 -7.23
C GLY A 57 -25.33 -18.97 -7.92
N ARG A 58 -25.73 -18.83 -9.20
CA ARG A 58 -25.37 -17.66 -10.02
C ARG A 58 -26.10 -16.40 -9.57
N ILE A 59 -25.36 -15.31 -9.41
CA ILE A 59 -25.85 -13.98 -9.04
C ILE A 59 -25.53 -13.03 -10.19
N GLY A 60 -26.54 -12.28 -10.65
CA GLY A 60 -26.35 -11.18 -11.58
C GLY A 60 -26.14 -9.88 -10.82
N ILE A 61 -25.24 -9.02 -11.32
CA ILE A 61 -25.00 -7.69 -10.76
C ILE A 61 -25.24 -6.65 -11.85
N GLN A 62 -26.10 -5.67 -11.57
CA GLN A 62 -26.27 -4.47 -12.38
C GLN A 62 -25.59 -3.30 -11.66
N CYS A 63 -24.60 -2.70 -12.30
CA CYS A 63 -23.83 -1.57 -11.82
C CYS A 63 -24.43 -0.28 -12.38
N LYS A 64 -24.90 0.63 -11.51
CA LYS A 64 -25.31 1.98 -11.92
C LYS A 64 -24.53 3.04 -11.16
N ARG A 65 -23.64 3.72 -11.87
CA ARG A 65 -22.93 4.88 -11.32
C ARG A 65 -23.78 6.13 -11.46
N TYR A 66 -24.08 6.77 -10.33
CA TYR A 66 -24.72 8.08 -10.28
C TYR A 66 -23.80 9.06 -9.56
N TRP A 67 -23.59 10.23 -10.18
CA TRP A 67 -22.87 11.33 -9.57
C TRP A 67 -23.82 12.24 -8.79
N GLU A 68 -24.98 12.58 -9.38
CA GLU A 68 -25.93 13.56 -8.83
C GLU A 68 -27.43 13.24 -9.09
N SER A 69 -27.76 12.20 -9.87
CA SER A 69 -29.15 11.85 -10.17
C SER A 69 -29.69 10.71 -9.30
N ALA A 70 -30.97 10.81 -8.94
CA ALA A 70 -31.62 9.83 -8.08
C ALA A 70 -31.99 8.55 -8.86
N LEU A 71 -31.72 7.39 -8.25
CA LEU A 71 -32.28 6.12 -8.69
C LEU A 71 -33.78 6.12 -8.36
N THR A 72 -34.62 5.76 -9.34
CA THR A 72 -36.08 5.73 -9.14
C THR A 72 -36.61 4.29 -9.16
N LYS A 73 -37.81 4.10 -8.56
CA LYS A 73 -38.51 2.80 -8.57
C LYS A 73 -38.74 2.29 -10.00
N ALA A 74 -39.12 3.18 -10.92
CA ALA A 74 -39.34 2.81 -12.32
C ALA A 74 -38.06 2.34 -13.03
N MET A 75 -36.90 2.92 -12.69
CA MET A 75 -35.62 2.44 -13.20
C MET A 75 -35.33 1.03 -12.68
N ILE A 76 -35.48 0.80 -11.38
CA ILE A 76 -35.32 -0.53 -10.76
C ILE A 76 -36.23 -1.57 -11.43
N ASP A 77 -37.51 -1.24 -11.62
CA ASP A 77 -38.47 -2.14 -12.27
C ASP A 77 -38.07 -2.45 -13.72
N ASN A 78 -37.50 -1.49 -14.44
CA ASN A 78 -37.02 -1.70 -15.80
C ASN A 78 -35.81 -2.65 -15.83
N GLU A 79 -34.83 -2.49 -14.94
CA GLU A 79 -33.68 -3.41 -14.86
C GLU A 79 -34.13 -4.85 -14.57
N ILE A 80 -35.08 -5.02 -13.64
CA ILE A 80 -35.64 -6.34 -13.32
C ILE A 80 -36.37 -6.93 -14.53
N LYS A 81 -37.13 -6.11 -15.26
CA LYS A 81 -37.88 -6.52 -16.44
C LYS A 81 -36.95 -6.95 -17.58
N GLU A 82 -35.86 -6.23 -17.82
CA GLU A 82 -34.86 -6.59 -18.82
C GLU A 82 -34.18 -7.92 -18.48
N ALA A 83 -33.82 -8.13 -17.22
CA ALA A 83 -33.26 -9.38 -16.75
C ALA A 83 -34.25 -10.56 -16.89
N ASP A 84 -35.54 -10.35 -16.57
CA ASP A 84 -36.61 -11.33 -16.78
C ASP A 84 -36.79 -11.67 -18.27
N GLN A 85 -36.81 -10.66 -19.15
CA GLN A 85 -36.98 -10.84 -20.59
C GLN A 85 -35.84 -11.61 -21.25
N ARG A 86 -34.62 -11.43 -20.75
CA ARG A 86 -33.45 -12.13 -21.26
C ARG A 86 -33.42 -13.60 -20.83
N GLY A 87 -34.10 -13.95 -19.73
CA GLY A 87 -34.23 -15.33 -19.25
C GLY A 87 -32.97 -15.85 -18.54
N TRP A 88 -32.21 -14.96 -17.89
CA TRP A 88 -31.00 -15.35 -17.17
C TRP A 88 -31.32 -16.36 -16.05
N GLN A 89 -30.58 -17.48 -16.02
CA GLN A 89 -30.66 -18.46 -14.94
C GLN A 89 -29.80 -17.99 -13.76
N MET A 90 -30.41 -17.23 -12.85
CA MET A 90 -29.76 -16.71 -11.65
C MET A 90 -30.70 -16.81 -10.45
N VAL A 91 -30.14 -16.83 -9.24
CA VAL A 91 -30.90 -16.91 -7.99
C VAL A 91 -31.15 -15.54 -7.37
N GLN A 92 -30.31 -14.56 -7.69
CA GLN A 92 -30.40 -13.20 -7.19
C GLN A 92 -29.87 -12.19 -8.21
N LEU A 93 -30.50 -11.03 -8.26
CA LEU A 93 -30.03 -9.83 -8.92
C LEU A 93 -29.63 -8.78 -7.87
N ILE A 94 -28.40 -8.29 -7.93
CA ILE A 94 -27.89 -7.19 -7.10
C ILE A 94 -27.81 -5.93 -7.95
N ILE A 95 -28.51 -4.89 -7.56
CA ILE A 95 -28.39 -3.55 -8.13
C ILE A 95 -27.38 -2.78 -7.29
N ALA A 96 -26.15 -2.64 -7.78
CA ALA A 96 -25.07 -1.93 -7.12
C ALA A 96 -25.05 -0.46 -7.56
N THR A 97 -24.95 0.47 -6.61
CA THR A 97 -24.95 1.91 -6.93
C THR A 97 -24.00 2.74 -6.06
N THR A 98 -23.49 3.84 -6.62
CA THR A 98 -22.66 4.84 -5.91
C THR A 98 -23.46 5.85 -5.08
N LEU A 99 -24.79 5.72 -5.04
CA LEU A 99 -25.67 6.54 -4.21
C LEU A 99 -25.52 6.19 -2.71
N LEU A 100 -25.90 7.13 -1.85
CA LEU A 100 -26.04 6.88 -0.42
C LEU A 100 -27.34 6.10 -0.13
N ALA A 101 -27.40 5.48 1.04
CA ALA A 101 -28.55 4.68 1.45
C ALA A 101 -29.86 5.48 1.41
N ASP A 102 -30.90 4.85 0.85
CA ASP A 102 -32.25 5.41 0.72
C ASP A 102 -33.25 4.38 1.27
N SER A 103 -33.75 4.63 2.48
CA SER A 103 -34.65 3.69 3.18
C SER A 103 -35.96 3.42 2.41
N PRO A 104 -36.63 4.42 1.80
CA PRO A 104 -37.76 4.16 0.90
C PRO A 104 -37.44 3.19 -0.26
N LEU A 105 -36.26 3.28 -0.88
CA LEU A 105 -35.85 2.37 -1.95
C LEU A 105 -35.51 0.98 -1.41
N GLU A 106 -34.84 0.87 -0.25
CA GLU A 106 -34.55 -0.41 0.41
C GLU A 106 -35.85 -1.17 0.72
N GLN A 107 -36.81 -0.51 1.35
CA GLN A 107 -38.11 -1.11 1.68
C GLN A 107 -38.88 -1.53 0.43
N TYR A 108 -38.76 -0.77 -0.66
CA TYR A 108 -39.38 -1.11 -1.93
C TYR A 108 -38.79 -2.38 -2.53
N ILE A 109 -37.46 -2.48 -2.56
CA ILE A 109 -36.76 -3.66 -3.10
C ILE A 109 -36.97 -4.90 -2.25
N GLN A 110 -37.00 -4.78 -0.92
CA GLN A 110 -37.34 -5.89 -0.03
C GLN A 110 -38.73 -6.47 -0.38
N LYS A 111 -39.76 -5.61 -0.49
CA LYS A 111 -41.11 -6.04 -0.87
C LYS A 111 -41.16 -6.73 -2.23
N ILE A 112 -40.44 -6.21 -3.22
CA ILE A 112 -40.35 -6.84 -4.54
C ILE A 112 -39.64 -8.19 -4.45
N SER A 113 -38.54 -8.26 -3.71
CA SER A 113 -37.77 -9.48 -3.56
C SER A 113 -38.58 -10.60 -2.93
N ASP A 114 -39.30 -10.30 -1.84
CA ASP A 114 -40.16 -11.26 -1.14
C ASP A 114 -41.29 -11.76 -2.07
N MET A 115 -41.92 -10.85 -2.81
CA MET A 115 -42.94 -11.19 -3.80
C MET A 115 -42.40 -12.10 -4.91
N ARG A 116 -41.18 -11.81 -5.40
CA ARG A 116 -40.55 -12.58 -6.49
C ARG A 116 -40.11 -13.96 -6.00
N GLU A 117 -39.57 -14.06 -4.80
CA GLU A 117 -39.22 -15.32 -4.17
C GLU A 117 -40.45 -16.22 -4.02
N ALA A 118 -41.57 -15.67 -3.55
CA ALA A 118 -42.84 -16.40 -3.46
C ALA A 118 -43.36 -16.91 -4.82
N GLN A 119 -42.94 -16.29 -5.93
CA GLN A 119 -43.24 -16.70 -7.30
C GLN A 119 -42.20 -17.66 -7.90
N GLY A 120 -41.18 -18.08 -7.14
CA GLY A 120 -40.08 -18.92 -7.62
C GLY A 120 -39.13 -18.21 -8.58
N LYS A 121 -39.13 -16.87 -8.59
CA LYS A 121 -38.20 -16.05 -9.38
C LYS A 121 -36.97 -15.67 -8.56
N PHE A 122 -35.95 -15.13 -9.23
CA PHE A 122 -34.77 -14.61 -8.56
C PHE A 122 -35.10 -13.46 -7.61
N LYS A 123 -34.38 -13.44 -6.48
CA LYS A 123 -34.43 -12.36 -5.48
C LYS A 123 -33.82 -11.08 -6.02
N VAL A 124 -34.18 -9.93 -5.46
CA VAL A 124 -33.61 -8.65 -5.85
C VAL A 124 -33.05 -7.94 -4.61
N LYS A 125 -31.82 -7.44 -4.71
CA LYS A 125 -31.16 -6.68 -3.65
C LYS A 125 -30.61 -5.39 -4.23
N ILE A 126 -30.57 -4.33 -3.43
CA ILE A 126 -29.81 -3.12 -3.72
C ILE A 126 -28.64 -3.01 -2.76
N GLU A 127 -27.49 -2.60 -3.30
CA GLU A 127 -26.33 -2.25 -2.51
C GLU A 127 -25.91 -0.82 -2.84
N PHE A 128 -26.03 0.05 -1.85
CA PHE A 128 -25.58 1.43 -1.93
C PHE A 128 -24.08 1.52 -1.68
N TRP A 129 -23.52 2.71 -1.92
CA TRP A 129 -22.09 2.95 -1.72
C TRP A 129 -21.60 2.55 -0.32
N PRO A 130 -22.31 2.87 0.79
CA PRO A 130 -21.87 2.42 2.11
C PRO A 130 -21.83 0.89 2.27
N ASN A 131 -22.71 0.14 1.59
CA ASN A 131 -22.68 -1.33 1.62
C ASN A 131 -21.43 -1.86 0.91
N ILE A 132 -21.12 -1.31 -0.27
CA ILE A 132 -19.92 -1.65 -1.05
C ILE A 132 -18.64 -1.31 -0.25
N CYS A 133 -18.60 -0.14 0.40
CA CYS A 133 -17.52 0.23 1.31
C CYS A 133 -17.38 -0.75 2.48
N SER A 134 -18.50 -1.21 3.04
CA SER A 134 -18.50 -2.21 4.12
C SER A 134 -17.89 -3.54 3.66
N HIS A 135 -18.19 -3.99 2.44
CA HIS A 135 -17.57 -5.18 1.87
C HIS A 135 -16.05 -5.01 1.73
N ILE A 136 -15.60 -3.88 1.20
CA ILE A 136 -14.16 -3.57 1.10
C ILE A 136 -13.52 -3.59 2.48
N ASN A 137 -14.11 -2.90 3.45
CA ASN A 137 -13.60 -2.82 4.80
C ASN A 137 -13.70 -4.15 5.58
N SER A 138 -14.42 -5.15 5.09
CA SER A 138 -14.49 -6.47 5.72
C SER A 138 -13.49 -7.47 5.11
N HIS A 139 -12.83 -7.12 4.00
CA HIS A 139 -11.91 -8.02 3.29
C HIS A 139 -10.52 -7.38 3.16
N PRO A 140 -9.49 -7.90 3.86
CA PRO A 140 -8.15 -7.32 3.84
C PRO A 140 -7.55 -7.15 2.43
N SER A 141 -7.81 -8.11 1.53
CA SER A 141 -7.35 -8.05 0.14
C SER A 141 -7.94 -6.86 -0.64
N LEU A 142 -9.20 -6.51 -0.38
CA LEU A 142 -9.85 -5.35 -1.00
C LEU A 142 -9.39 -4.04 -0.37
N GLN A 143 -9.21 -4.01 0.95
CA GLN A 143 -8.71 -2.82 1.65
C GLN A 143 -7.34 -2.38 1.13
N LYS A 144 -6.41 -3.32 0.92
CA LYS A 144 -5.08 -3.01 0.38
C LYS A 144 -5.13 -2.23 -0.94
N ILE A 145 -6.17 -2.43 -1.72
CA ILE A 145 -6.31 -1.88 -3.08
C ILE A 145 -7.13 -0.59 -3.07
N TYR A 146 -8.22 -0.57 -2.30
CA TYR A 146 -9.23 0.49 -2.36
C TYR A 146 -9.24 1.41 -1.14
N SER A 147 -8.55 1.02 -0.07
CA SER A 147 -8.41 1.77 1.18
C SER A 147 -7.04 1.51 1.84
N PRO A 148 -5.91 1.71 1.11
CA PRO A 148 -4.57 1.39 1.62
C PRO A 148 -4.23 2.17 2.89
N ASN A 149 -4.75 3.39 3.02
CA ASN A 149 -4.56 4.25 4.18
C ASN A 149 -5.50 3.93 5.37
N SER A 150 -6.39 2.92 5.26
CA SER A 150 -7.19 2.48 6.41
C SER A 150 -6.30 1.85 7.49
N PRO A 151 -6.69 1.89 8.78
CA PRO A 151 -5.89 1.29 9.84
C PRO A 151 -5.53 -0.18 9.53
N ASN A 152 -6.51 -0.97 9.08
CA ASN A 152 -6.29 -2.38 8.72
C ASN A 152 -5.49 -2.56 7.42
N GLY A 153 -5.63 -1.68 6.41
CA GLY A 153 -4.78 -1.68 5.22
C GLY A 153 -3.32 -1.44 5.58
N MET A 154 -3.07 -0.44 6.42
CA MET A 154 -1.74 -0.13 6.97
C MET A 154 -1.18 -1.28 7.82
N PHE A 155 -1.99 -1.90 8.70
CA PHE A 155 -1.55 -3.07 9.47
C PHE A 155 -1.25 -4.29 8.58
N THR A 156 -2.01 -4.49 7.50
CA THR A 156 -1.78 -5.59 6.55
C THR A 156 -0.51 -5.35 5.74
N GLU A 157 -0.25 -4.13 5.28
CA GLU A 157 1.01 -3.77 4.62
C GLU A 157 2.21 -3.96 5.55
N ILE A 158 2.10 -3.54 6.82
CA ILE A 158 3.14 -3.75 7.83
C ILE A 158 3.36 -5.26 8.07
N ARG A 159 2.28 -6.06 8.14
CA ARG A 159 2.36 -7.52 8.32
C ARG A 159 2.97 -8.21 7.11
N ASP A 160 2.52 -7.90 5.90
CA ASP A 160 3.04 -8.47 4.66
C ASP A 160 4.55 -8.17 4.54
N ARG A 161 4.95 -6.93 4.84
CA ARG A 161 6.36 -6.53 4.86
C ARG A 161 7.15 -7.26 5.94
N PHE A 162 6.55 -7.53 7.10
CA PHE A 162 7.15 -8.33 8.17
C PHE A 162 7.31 -9.79 7.75
N ASP A 163 6.28 -10.41 7.17
CA ASP A 163 6.29 -11.79 6.68
C ASP A 163 7.30 -11.99 5.54
N GLU A 164 7.39 -11.03 4.61
CA GLU A 164 8.42 -11.00 3.56
C GLU A 164 9.83 -10.90 4.15
N THR A 165 10.01 -10.06 5.17
CA THR A 165 11.30 -9.92 5.87
C THR A 165 11.66 -11.23 6.58
N GLN A 166 10.72 -11.88 7.26
CA GLN A 166 10.92 -13.18 7.92
C GLN A 166 11.24 -14.30 6.92
N ALA A 167 10.50 -14.37 5.81
CA ALA A 167 10.75 -15.35 4.75
C ALA A 167 12.12 -15.13 4.10
N MET A 168 12.54 -13.88 3.91
CA MET A 168 13.86 -13.54 3.41
C MET A 168 14.96 -13.92 4.42
N GLN A 169 14.79 -13.62 5.71
CA GLN A 169 15.69 -14.04 6.77
C GLN A 169 15.86 -15.56 6.85
N HIS A 170 14.76 -16.31 6.76
CA HIS A 170 14.77 -17.77 6.78
C HIS A 170 15.53 -18.36 5.58
N LYS A 171 15.31 -17.82 4.36
CA LYS A 171 16.07 -18.22 3.16
C LYS A 171 17.57 -17.93 3.30
N ILE A 172 17.93 -16.79 3.90
CA ILE A 172 19.33 -16.44 4.15
C ILE A 172 19.98 -17.43 5.12
N LEU A 173 19.31 -17.76 6.23
CA LEU A 173 19.81 -18.74 7.21
C LEU A 173 20.03 -20.12 6.57
N GLN A 174 19.08 -20.60 5.76
CA GLN A 174 19.22 -21.86 5.04
C GLN A 174 20.37 -21.85 4.01
N GLY A 175 20.57 -20.71 3.32
CA GLY A 175 21.71 -20.52 2.43
C GLY A 175 23.05 -20.57 3.16
N VAL A 176 23.15 -19.92 4.33
CA VAL A 176 24.35 -19.92 5.18
C VAL A 176 24.66 -21.33 5.71
N GLU A 177 23.65 -22.09 6.13
CA GLU A 177 23.85 -23.49 6.55
C GLU A 177 24.33 -24.39 5.41
N THR A 178 23.84 -24.16 4.19
CA THR A 178 24.26 -24.90 2.99
C THR A 178 25.71 -24.58 2.61
N LEU A 179 26.12 -23.30 2.74
CA LEU A 179 27.50 -22.86 2.52
C LEU A 179 28.48 -23.39 3.58
N LYS A 180 28.06 -23.54 4.84
CA LYS A 180 28.87 -24.17 5.90
C LYS A 180 29.13 -25.67 5.67
N ARG A 181 28.31 -26.34 4.85
CA ARG A 181 28.43 -27.79 4.55
C ARG A 181 29.11 -28.09 3.21
N GLY A 182 29.36 -27.08 2.37
CA GLY A 182 30.02 -27.25 1.06
C GLY A 182 31.56 -27.19 1.15
N PRO A 183 32.31 -27.88 0.26
CA PRO A 183 33.77 -27.80 0.25
C PRO A 183 34.24 -26.37 -0.09
N LEU A 184 35.12 -25.79 0.74
CA LEU A 184 35.80 -24.53 0.47
C LEU A 184 36.79 -24.67 -0.70
N HIS A 185 36.35 -24.67 -1.96
CA HIS A 185 37.23 -24.37 -3.09
C HIS A 185 36.39 -24.03 -4.33
N ALA A 186 36.15 -22.73 -4.57
CA ALA A 186 36.16 -22.09 -5.90
C ALA A 186 35.59 -20.66 -5.77
N ALA A 187 36.49 -19.70 -5.57
CA ALA A 187 36.19 -18.28 -5.75
C ALA A 187 36.04 -17.99 -7.24
N GLY A 188 34.81 -18.03 -7.74
CA GLY A 188 34.41 -17.51 -9.05
C GLY A 188 33.29 -16.51 -8.83
N ARG A 189 33.62 -15.22 -8.91
CA ARG A 189 32.72 -14.08 -8.65
C ARG A 189 31.46 -14.15 -9.52
N LEU A 190 30.33 -14.36 -8.88
CA LEU A 190 29.05 -13.83 -9.30
C LEU A 190 28.71 -12.72 -8.30
N GLU A 191 28.96 -11.47 -8.68
CA GLU A 191 28.50 -10.29 -7.95
C GLU A 191 27.04 -10.02 -8.39
N PRO A 192 26.02 -10.15 -7.52
CA PRO A 192 24.71 -9.62 -7.81
C PRO A 192 24.73 -8.12 -7.50
N SER A 193 24.53 -7.30 -8.53
CA SER A 193 24.39 -5.86 -8.45
C SER A 193 23.14 -5.43 -7.66
N SER A 194 23.31 -4.42 -6.81
CA SER A 194 22.33 -3.53 -6.14
C SER A 194 21.74 -3.92 -4.76
N ALA A 195 22.37 -3.35 -3.73
CA ALA A 195 21.78 -2.65 -2.56
C ALA A 195 21.09 -3.43 -1.42
N ASN A 196 21.88 -4.05 -0.53
CA ASN A 196 21.46 -4.38 0.86
C ASN A 196 21.89 -3.26 1.84
N GLY A 197 21.26 -2.09 1.77
CA GLY A 197 21.44 -1.00 2.74
C GLY A 197 20.23 -0.82 3.64
N ILE A 198 20.44 -0.33 4.85
CA ILE A 198 19.35 0.02 5.78
C ILE A 198 18.89 1.44 5.48
N GLU A 199 17.62 1.62 5.12
CA GLU A 199 17.00 2.94 4.94
C GLU A 199 16.80 3.62 6.29
N MET A 200 17.31 4.84 6.42
CA MET A 200 17.38 5.60 7.67
C MET A 200 16.60 6.92 7.61
N LEU A 201 16.20 7.40 6.43
CA LEU A 201 15.54 8.70 6.30
C LEU A 201 14.28 8.85 7.18
N PRO A 202 13.39 7.84 7.35
CA PRO A 202 12.24 7.97 8.23
C PRO A 202 12.62 8.28 9.69
N LEU A 203 13.61 7.56 10.24
CA LEU A 203 14.07 7.74 11.62
C LEU A 203 14.83 9.06 11.80
N LEU A 204 15.63 9.46 10.81
CA LEU A 204 16.29 10.76 10.81
C LEU A 204 15.29 11.91 10.75
N LYS A 205 14.16 11.75 10.05
CA LYS A 205 13.07 12.75 10.05
C LYS A 205 12.39 12.84 11.41
N GLU A 206 12.20 11.73 12.13
CA GLU A 206 11.66 11.77 13.49
C GLU A 206 12.55 12.60 14.44
N LYS A 207 13.88 12.47 14.32
CA LYS A 207 14.84 13.15 15.20
C LYS A 207 15.17 14.59 14.74
N TYR A 208 15.23 14.82 13.43
CA TYR A 208 15.85 16.02 12.85
C TYR A 208 15.03 16.70 11.73
N ALA A 209 13.71 16.49 11.66
CA ALA A 209 12.86 17.04 10.59
C ALA A 209 13.12 18.53 10.25
N ARG A 210 13.43 19.36 11.25
CA ARG A 210 13.65 20.81 11.09
C ARG A 210 15.05 21.17 10.55
N TYR A 211 15.98 20.23 10.60
CA TYR A 211 17.40 20.45 10.31
C TYR A 211 17.87 19.76 9.03
N LEU A 212 17.14 18.74 8.56
CA LEU A 212 17.48 18.01 7.33
C LEU A 212 17.22 18.85 6.08
N LYS A 213 18.03 18.62 5.04
CA LYS A 213 17.75 19.19 3.71
C LYS A 213 16.42 18.63 3.19
N SER A 214 15.56 19.52 2.69
CA SER A 214 14.20 19.18 2.25
C SER A 214 14.16 18.33 0.98
N ASN A 215 15.23 18.38 0.17
CA ASN A 215 15.33 17.69 -1.09
C ASN A 215 15.90 16.27 -0.99
N ILE A 216 16.09 15.73 0.22
CA ILE A 216 16.55 14.35 0.42
C ILE A 216 15.40 13.37 0.18
N LEU A 217 15.62 12.43 -0.73
CA LEU A 217 14.68 11.35 -1.08
C LEU A 217 14.96 10.06 -0.32
N SER A 218 16.23 9.75 -0.05
CA SER A 218 16.66 8.52 0.65
C SER A 218 18.01 8.71 1.34
N ILE A 219 18.18 8.07 2.50
CA ILE A 219 19.47 7.94 3.20
C ILE A 219 19.63 6.48 3.61
N LYS A 220 20.62 5.77 3.06
CA LYS A 220 20.88 4.36 3.38
C LYS A 220 22.26 4.17 3.99
N PHE A 221 22.32 3.40 5.08
CA PHE A 221 23.57 2.84 5.55
C PHE A 221 23.89 1.59 4.75
N LEU A 222 24.95 1.64 3.96
CA LEU A 222 25.43 0.54 3.15
C LEU A 222 26.66 -0.09 3.79
N GLN A 223 26.78 -1.40 3.67
CA GLN A 223 28.00 -2.11 4.02
C GLN A 223 28.38 -3.06 2.90
N LYS A 224 29.63 -2.93 2.44
CA LYS A 224 30.29 -3.89 1.55
C LYS A 224 31.26 -4.73 2.36
N ALA A 225 31.88 -5.73 1.73
CA ALA A 225 32.79 -6.66 2.41
C ALA A 225 33.94 -5.98 3.18
N ASP A 226 34.39 -4.80 2.75
CA ASP A 226 35.57 -4.11 3.29
C ASP A 226 35.31 -2.66 3.75
N ARG A 227 34.07 -2.16 3.67
CA ARG A 227 33.76 -0.74 3.96
C ARG A 227 32.30 -0.49 4.33
N CYS A 228 32.09 0.51 5.17
CA CYS A 228 30.78 1.09 5.49
C CYS A 228 30.62 2.41 4.72
N MET A 229 29.43 2.67 4.19
CA MET A 229 29.14 3.87 3.40
C MET A 229 27.78 4.44 3.75
N LEU A 230 27.62 5.74 3.60
CA LEU A 230 26.32 6.40 3.60
C LEU A 230 25.93 6.73 2.15
N GLU A 231 24.83 6.16 1.68
CA GLU A 231 24.22 6.53 0.40
C GLU A 231 23.13 7.56 0.66
N MET A 232 23.23 8.71 0.00
CA MET A 232 22.22 9.77 0.05
C MET A 232 21.75 10.07 -1.36
N THR A 233 20.43 10.04 -1.55
CA THR A 233 19.78 10.40 -2.81
C THR A 233 19.00 11.70 -2.60
N VAL A 234 19.26 12.68 -3.46
CA VAL A 234 18.61 13.99 -3.42
C VAL A 234 17.97 14.33 -4.76
N GLU A 235 16.96 15.20 -4.69
CA GLU A 235 16.28 15.80 -5.82
C GLU A 235 16.84 17.21 -6.11
N GLU A 236 17.15 17.52 -7.37
CA GLU A 236 17.56 18.86 -7.80
C GLU A 236 16.71 19.34 -8.97
N HIS A 237 16.02 20.47 -8.80
CA HIS A 237 15.25 21.08 -9.87
C HIS A 237 16.12 21.94 -10.78
N ILE A 238 16.05 21.68 -12.08
CA ILE A 238 16.77 22.43 -13.11
C ILE A 238 15.75 23.12 -14.03
N ALA A 239 16.00 24.40 -14.29
CA ALA A 239 15.21 25.22 -15.21
C ALA A 239 13.68 25.27 -14.93
N GLY A 240 13.24 24.88 -13.72
CA GLY A 240 11.84 24.95 -13.28
C GLY A 240 10.90 23.85 -13.79
N TYR A 241 11.39 22.91 -14.62
CA TYR A 241 10.57 21.80 -15.15
C TYR A 241 11.34 20.47 -15.29
N LEU A 242 12.65 20.47 -15.04
CA LEU A 242 13.46 19.26 -15.00
C LEU A 242 13.81 18.93 -13.55
N THR A 243 13.89 17.65 -13.27
CA THR A 243 14.24 17.13 -11.95
C THR A 243 15.34 16.09 -12.12
N ASN A 244 16.50 16.37 -11.54
CA ASN A 244 17.59 15.42 -11.42
C ASN A 244 17.46 14.68 -10.09
N GLU A 245 17.79 13.39 -10.13
CA GLU A 245 18.02 12.60 -8.93
C GLU A 245 19.52 12.30 -8.85
N ILE A 246 20.17 12.76 -7.79
CA ILE A 246 21.61 12.59 -7.57
C ILE A 246 21.82 11.69 -6.38
N THR A 247 22.54 10.58 -6.59
CA THR A 247 22.93 9.66 -5.51
C THR A 247 24.42 9.75 -5.24
N THR A 248 24.77 10.11 -4.01
CA THR A 248 26.15 10.19 -3.52
C THR A 248 26.40 9.06 -2.52
N ARG A 249 27.58 8.46 -2.55
CA ARG A 249 28.01 7.47 -1.56
C ARG A 249 29.27 7.94 -0.85
N THR A 250 29.15 8.24 0.43
CA THR A 250 30.25 8.67 1.28
C THR A 250 30.83 7.46 2.00
N ASP A 251 32.12 7.19 1.81
CA ASP A 251 32.83 6.16 2.58
C ASP A 251 33.00 6.63 4.02
N LEU A 252 32.53 5.85 5.00
CA LEU A 252 32.57 6.21 6.41
C LEU A 252 33.82 5.67 7.13
N GLY A 253 34.75 5.04 6.41
CA GLY A 253 36.00 4.51 6.98
C GLY A 253 36.92 5.58 7.57
N PHE A 254 36.69 6.87 7.29
CA PHE A 254 37.43 7.98 7.91
C PHE A 254 37.00 8.25 9.35
N VAL A 255 35.82 7.75 9.79
CA VAL A 255 35.33 7.94 11.16
C VAL A 255 36.07 6.97 12.09
N ALA A 256 37.03 7.50 12.83
CA ALA A 256 37.88 6.74 13.76
C ALA A 256 37.31 6.71 15.19
N GLY A 257 37.75 5.74 16.00
CA GLY A 257 37.43 5.70 17.43
C GLY A 257 36.73 4.43 17.91
N GLY A 258 36.70 3.37 17.11
CA GLY A 258 36.17 2.07 17.54
C GLY A 258 37.16 1.24 18.37
N SER A 259 36.64 0.37 19.24
CA SER A 259 37.40 -0.48 20.16
C SER A 259 38.09 -1.70 19.52
N ASP A 260 37.61 -2.16 18.36
CA ASP A 260 37.92 -3.51 17.87
C ASP A 260 39.02 -3.51 16.80
N ASP A 261 38.89 -2.63 15.80
CA ASP A 261 39.74 -2.55 14.61
C ASP A 261 40.16 -1.10 14.27
N GLY A 262 39.88 -0.15 15.16
CA GLY A 262 40.15 1.28 15.00
C GLY A 262 39.06 2.06 14.25
N TYR A 263 38.12 1.38 13.57
CA TYR A 263 37.02 2.02 12.86
C TYR A 263 35.80 2.20 13.77
N TYR A 264 35.22 3.40 13.78
CA TYR A 264 33.95 3.61 14.47
C TYR A 264 32.84 2.77 13.81
N PHE A 265 32.76 2.82 12.47
CA PHE A 265 31.91 1.96 11.65
C PHE A 265 32.73 0.82 11.04
N SER A 266 32.80 -0.30 11.76
CA SER A 266 33.62 -1.46 11.39
C SER A 266 32.87 -2.37 10.40
N PRO A 267 33.46 -2.69 9.22
CA PRO A 267 32.84 -3.63 8.27
C PRO A 267 32.77 -5.08 8.79
N GLN A 268 33.41 -5.38 9.92
CA GLN A 268 33.33 -6.67 10.62
C GLN A 268 32.08 -6.79 11.49
N ARG A 269 31.43 -5.66 11.84
CA ARG A 269 30.12 -5.65 12.52
C ARG A 269 28.99 -5.84 11.52
N SER A 270 27.80 -6.17 12.02
CA SER A 270 26.63 -6.23 11.15
C SER A 270 26.24 -4.81 10.67
N VAL A 271 25.67 -4.74 9.47
CA VAL A 271 25.14 -3.48 8.93
C VAL A 271 24.09 -2.85 9.84
N LEU A 272 23.31 -3.68 10.56
CA LEU A 272 22.33 -3.24 11.54
C LEU A 272 22.99 -2.55 12.73
N GLU A 273 24.01 -3.17 13.33
CA GLU A 273 24.74 -2.55 14.45
C GLU A 273 25.38 -1.23 14.05
N ASN A 274 26.00 -1.17 12.87
CA ASN A 274 26.58 0.08 12.37
C ASN A 274 25.52 1.16 12.10
N SER A 275 24.32 0.77 11.62
CA SER A 275 23.21 1.72 11.40
C SER A 275 22.64 2.27 12.71
N ILE A 276 22.53 1.43 13.76
CA ILE A 276 22.09 1.86 15.08
C ILE A 276 23.11 2.84 15.68
N ARG A 277 24.40 2.54 15.55
CA ARG A 277 25.48 3.47 15.98
C ARG A 277 25.41 4.82 15.26
N PHE A 278 25.04 4.82 13.98
CA PHE A 278 24.87 6.07 13.25
C PHE A 278 23.67 6.88 13.78
N LEU A 279 22.55 6.24 14.08
CA LEU A 279 21.30 6.91 14.49
C LEU A 279 21.28 7.33 15.97
N ASP A 280 21.75 6.45 16.84
CA ASP A 280 21.53 6.53 18.28
C ASP A 280 22.79 6.97 19.02
N ASP A 281 23.96 6.51 18.60
CA ASP A 281 25.23 6.77 19.30
C ASP A 281 25.97 8.00 18.76
N SER A 282 25.71 8.40 17.51
CA SER A 282 26.34 9.61 16.93
C SER A 282 25.57 10.85 17.37
N ASP A 283 26.28 11.78 18.02
CA ASP A 283 25.74 13.12 18.27
C ASP A 283 25.64 13.94 16.97
N GLU A 284 24.90 15.04 17.03
CA GLU A 284 24.62 15.89 15.88
C GLU A 284 25.91 16.48 15.31
N ILE A 285 26.90 16.79 16.15
CA ILE A 285 28.20 17.32 15.75
C ILE A 285 28.98 16.27 14.95
N SER A 286 28.95 15.02 15.39
CA SER A 286 29.56 13.90 14.70
C SER A 286 28.90 13.68 13.34
N ILE A 287 27.56 13.72 13.29
CA ILE A 287 26.79 13.60 12.04
C ILE A 287 27.11 14.77 11.09
N ILE A 288 27.21 16.01 11.58
CA ILE A 288 27.62 17.20 10.79
C ILE A 288 29.03 17.01 10.22
N ASN A 289 29.95 16.48 11.02
CA ASN A 289 31.35 16.33 10.62
C ASN A 289 31.56 15.19 9.62
N CYS A 290 30.68 14.18 9.61
CA CYS A 290 30.85 13.01 8.73
C CYS A 290 29.84 12.93 7.57
N THR A 291 28.85 13.83 7.50
CA THR A 291 27.80 13.79 6.48
C THR A 291 27.36 15.19 6.05
N ASP A 292 26.59 15.26 4.96
CA ASP A 292 26.05 16.49 4.42
C ASP A 292 24.50 16.46 4.39
N ILE A 293 23.88 15.87 5.42
CA ILE A 293 22.42 15.66 5.49
C ILE A 293 21.65 16.85 6.07
N PHE A 294 22.31 17.70 6.86
CA PHE A 294 21.70 18.89 7.45
C PHE A 294 21.83 20.10 6.54
N THR A 295 20.92 21.07 6.66
CA THR A 295 21.09 22.36 5.97
C THR A 295 22.29 23.09 6.53
N HIS A 296 22.86 24.00 5.73
CA HIS A 296 23.99 24.81 6.17
C HIS A 296 23.62 25.69 7.39
N GLU A 297 22.40 26.25 7.41
CA GLU A 297 21.92 27.01 8.57
C GLU A 297 21.79 26.13 9.81
N ALA A 298 21.24 24.92 9.66
CA ALA A 298 21.07 23.98 10.76
C ALA A 298 22.41 23.53 11.34
N ALA A 299 23.38 23.16 10.49
CA ALA A 299 24.71 22.75 10.93
C ALA A 299 25.42 23.88 11.71
N THR A 300 25.32 25.12 11.21
CA THR A 300 25.90 26.31 11.87
C THR A 300 25.22 26.58 13.22
N PHE A 301 23.89 26.49 13.27
CA PHE A 301 23.13 26.68 14.49
C PHE A 301 23.44 25.63 15.56
N ILE A 302 23.46 24.34 15.17
CA ILE A 302 23.76 23.22 16.06
C ILE A 302 25.19 23.36 16.64
N ASP A 303 26.19 23.65 15.81
CA ASP A 303 27.57 23.85 16.28
C ASP A 303 27.67 25.00 17.29
N ALA A 304 27.04 26.15 17.00
CA ALA A 304 27.00 27.28 17.93
C ALA A 304 26.31 26.91 19.25
N TYR A 305 25.17 26.22 19.18
CA TYR A 305 24.40 25.82 20.36
C TYR A 305 25.20 24.85 21.25
N TRP A 306 25.85 23.85 20.65
CA TRP A 306 26.72 22.91 21.35
C TRP A 306 27.90 23.59 22.05
N ARG A 307 28.56 24.57 21.40
CA ARG A 307 29.66 25.32 22.01
C ARG A 307 29.23 26.14 23.23
N GLU A 308 27.99 26.63 23.24
CA GLU A 308 27.45 27.44 24.33
C GLU A 308 26.87 26.58 25.46
N HIS A 309 26.17 25.49 25.15
CA HIS A 309 25.37 24.73 26.11
C HIS A 309 25.92 23.34 26.43
N GLY A 310 26.86 22.82 25.63
CA GLY A 310 27.41 21.46 25.81
C GLY A 310 26.40 20.33 25.57
N ALA A 311 25.31 20.61 24.87
CA ALA A 311 24.19 19.71 24.62
C ALA A 311 23.51 20.06 23.28
N PRO A 312 22.71 19.15 22.70
CA PRO A 312 21.99 19.42 21.45
C PRO A 312 20.84 20.42 21.63
N PRO A 313 20.45 21.14 20.57
CA PRO A 313 19.29 22.02 20.61
C PRO A 313 17.99 21.23 20.79
N PRO A 314 16.98 21.84 21.44
CA PRO A 314 15.69 21.21 21.75
C PRO A 314 14.77 20.98 20.56
#